data_AF-A0A528TXL8-F1
#
_entry.id   AF-A0A528TXL8-F1
#
_cell.length_a   1.000
_cell.length_b   1.000
_cell.length_c   1.000
_cell.angle_alpha   90.00
_cell.angle_beta   90.00
_cell.angle_gamma   90.00
#
_symmetry.space_group_name_H-M   'P 1'
#
loop_
_entity.id
_entity.type
_entity.pdbx_description
1 polymer ?
#
loop_
_entity_poly.entity_id
_entity_poly.type
_entity_poly.pdbx_seq_one_letter_code
_entity_poly.pdbx_strand_id
1 'polypeptide(L)'
;MCTAAGIDQITPHGLRHTAATWAAVSGAEAHELREAFGWKTLAMTNRYVSKAESLGRRGAQRAADAMNVLQKPVADVKEIR
;
A
#
# COMPACT_ATOMS: atom_id res chain seq x y z
N MET A 1 20.03 14.58 -10.04
CA MET A 1 18.71 14.06 -9.61
C MET A 1 18.72 13.66 -8.14
N CYS A 2 19.36 12.56 -7.70
CA CYS A 2 19.34 12.13 -6.29
C CYS A 2 19.92 13.17 -5.30
N THR A 3 21.08 13.74 -5.61
CA THR A 3 21.69 14.81 -4.79
C THR A 3 20.81 16.06 -4.71
N ALA A 4 20.17 16.43 -5.82
CA ALA A 4 19.24 17.57 -5.84
C ALA A 4 17.97 17.30 -5.04
N ALA A 5 17.60 16.03 -4.83
CA ALA A 5 16.49 15.60 -4.00
C ALA A 5 16.89 15.36 -2.52
N GLY A 6 18.14 15.63 -2.13
CA GLY A 6 18.63 15.42 -0.76
C GLY A 6 18.77 13.94 -0.36
N ILE A 7 19.02 13.04 -1.32
CA ILE A 7 19.22 11.61 -1.07
C ILE A 7 20.72 11.30 -1.14
N ASP A 8 21.34 11.07 0.03
CA ASP A 8 22.79 10.97 0.16
C ASP A 8 23.39 9.67 -0.38
N GLN A 9 22.72 8.53 -0.18
CA GLN A 9 23.20 7.21 -0.60
C GLN A 9 22.02 6.36 -1.08
N ILE A 10 21.99 6.08 -2.39
CA ILE A 10 21.02 5.18 -2.97
C ILE A 10 21.67 4.31 -4.04
N THR A 11 21.34 3.02 -4.00
CA THR A 11 21.79 2.05 -5.00
C THR A 11 20.70 1.79 -6.03
N PRO A 12 21.04 1.37 -7.26
CA PRO A 12 20.04 0.94 -8.24
C PRO A 12 19.12 -0.16 -7.72
N HIS A 13 19.66 -1.06 -6.87
CA HIS A 13 18.87 -2.11 -6.22
C HIS A 13 17.83 -1.53 -5.24
N GLY A 14 18.20 -0.50 -4.47
CA GLY A 14 17.28 0.25 -3.61
C GLY A 14 16.17 0.93 -4.41
N LEU A 15 16.51 1.59 -5.52
CA LEU A 15 15.53 2.20 -6.42
C LEU A 15 14.54 1.18 -6.98
N ARG A 16 15.02 0.00 -7.39
CA ARG A 16 14.18 -1.10 -7.85
C ARG A 16 13.18 -1.55 -6.79
N HIS A 17 13.60 -1.66 -5.53
CA HIS A 17 12.70 -2.00 -4.43
C HIS A 17 11.66 -0.90 -4.17
N THR A 18 12.07 0.36 -4.24
CA THR A 18 11.17 1.50 -4.12
C THR A 18 10.12 1.47 -5.22
N ALA A 19 10.52 1.30 -6.48
CA ALA A 19 9.61 1.21 -7.61
C ALA A 19 8.59 0.07 -7.45
N ALA A 20 9.04 -1.14 -7.08
CA ALA A 20 8.14 -2.27 -6.86
C ALA A 20 7.18 -2.07 -5.68
N THR A 21 7.63 -1.41 -4.62
CA THR A 21 6.76 -1.08 -3.47
C THR A 21 5.65 -0.13 -3.90
N TRP A 22 5.98 0.91 -4.67
CA TRP A 22 4.99 1.86 -5.17
C TRP A 22 4.02 1.23 -6.18
N ALA A 23 4.51 0.36 -7.07
CA ALA A 23 3.65 -0.39 -7.98
C ALA A 23 2.63 -1.26 -7.22
N ALA A 24 3.06 -1.98 -6.17
CA ALA A 24 2.16 -2.77 -5.33
C ALA A 24 1.14 -1.88 -4.58
N VAL A 25 1.58 -0.73 -4.06
CA VAL A 25 0.69 0.25 -3.39
C VAL A 25 -0.34 0.83 -4.37
N SER A 26 0.01 1.02 -5.64
CA SER A 26 -0.93 1.45 -6.68
C SER A 26 -1.86 0.34 -7.18
N GLY A 27 -1.75 -0.88 -6.65
CA GLY A 27 -2.65 -2.00 -6.95
C GLY A 27 -2.07 -3.06 -7.89
N ALA A 28 -0.78 -3.00 -8.24
CA ALA A 28 -0.17 -4.04 -9.07
C ALA A 28 -0.15 -5.40 -8.34
N GLU A 29 -0.56 -6.44 -9.06
CA GLU A 29 -0.60 -7.81 -8.57
C GLU A 29 0.75 -8.52 -8.67
N ALA A 30 0.87 -9.65 -7.97
CA ALA A 30 2.11 -10.42 -7.85
C ALA A 30 2.69 -10.86 -9.21
N HIS A 31 1.85 -11.12 -10.21
CA HIS A 31 2.26 -11.54 -11.55
C HIS A 31 2.73 -10.36 -12.40
N GLU A 32 2.06 -9.21 -12.34
CA GLU A 32 2.46 -7.97 -13.01
C GLU A 32 3.82 -7.49 -12.48
N LEU A 33 3.99 -7.52 -11.15
CA LEU A 33 5.28 -7.26 -10.50
C LEU A 33 6.38 -8.22 -10.96
N ARG A 34 6.04 -9.50 -11.16
CA ARG A 34 7.02 -10.50 -11.59
C ARG A 34 7.53 -10.18 -12.99
N GLU A 35 6.64 -9.81 -13.89
CA GLU A 35 6.94 -9.50 -15.29
C GLU A 35 7.65 -8.16 -15.42
N ALA A 36 7.12 -7.11 -14.79
CA ALA A 36 7.68 -5.75 -14.84
C ALA A 36 9.11 -5.69 -14.28
N PHE A 37 9.40 -6.50 -13.25
CA PHE A 37 10.70 -6.49 -12.59
C PHE A 37 11.55 -7.73 -12.96
N GLY A 38 11.03 -8.75 -13.65
CA GLY A 38 11.82 -9.92 -14.06
C GLY A 38 12.26 -10.81 -12.90
N TRP A 39 11.39 -10.98 -11.88
CA TRP A 39 11.68 -11.94 -10.81
C TRP A 39 11.38 -13.37 -11.22
N LYS A 40 12.22 -14.31 -10.75
CA LYS A 40 12.06 -15.73 -11.07
C LYS A 40 10.84 -16.38 -10.39
N THR A 41 10.45 -15.89 -9.21
CA THR A 41 9.41 -16.52 -8.38
C THR A 41 8.39 -15.51 -7.86
N LEU A 42 7.15 -15.97 -7.70
CA LEU A 42 6.08 -15.17 -7.07
C LEU A 42 6.28 -14.99 -5.56
N ALA A 43 7.07 -15.87 -4.93
CA ALA A 43 7.43 -15.70 -3.52
C ALA A 43 8.15 -14.37 -3.25
N MET A 44 8.92 -13.87 -4.22
CA MET A 44 9.58 -12.57 -4.10
C MET A 44 8.59 -11.42 -4.26
N THR A 45 7.66 -11.52 -5.21
CA THR A 45 6.69 -10.45 -5.50
C THR A 45 5.64 -10.32 -4.41
N ASN A 46 5.23 -11.44 -3.81
CA ASN A 46 4.32 -11.48 -2.66
C ASN A 46 4.79 -10.64 -1.46
N ARG A 47 6.10 -10.40 -1.30
CA ARG A 47 6.62 -9.52 -0.23
C ARG A 47 6.15 -8.07 -0.38
N TYR A 48 5.99 -7.60 -1.62
CA TYR A 48 5.53 -6.24 -1.90
C TYR A 48 4.01 -6.14 -1.80
N VAL A 49 3.29 -7.11 -2.38
CA VAL A 49 1.82 -7.17 -2.33
C VAL A 49 1.32 -7.24 -0.89
N SER A 50 1.84 -8.19 -0.10
CA SER A 50 1.44 -8.34 1.32
C SER A 50 1.74 -7.08 2.15
N LYS A 51 2.83 -6.37 1.85
CA LYS A 51 3.16 -5.09 2.49
C LYS A 51 2.18 -3.99 2.10
N ALA A 52 1.81 -3.90 0.82
CA ALA A 52 0.81 -2.95 0.33
C ALA A 52 -0.57 -3.20 0.97
N GLU A 53 -1.02 -4.44 1.02
CA GLU A 53 -2.27 -4.82 1.69
C GLU A 53 -2.26 -4.46 3.19
N SER A 54 -1.15 -4.73 3.88
CA SER A 54 -0.97 -4.35 5.29
C SER A 54 -1.06 -2.84 5.49
N LEU A 55 -0.49 -2.04 4.59
CA LEU A 55 -0.62 -0.58 4.60
C LEU A 55 -2.07 -0.14 4.38
N GLY A 56 -2.76 -0.75 3.41
CA GLY A 56 -4.18 -0.51 3.14
C GLY A 56 -5.05 -0.78 4.37
N ARG A 57 -4.89 -1.95 5.01
CA ARG A 57 -5.60 -2.31 6.24
C ARG A 57 -5.35 -1.31 7.37
N ARG A 58 -4.11 -0.90 7.59
CA ARG A 58 -3.77 0.13 8.61
C ARG A 58 -4.32 1.52 8.27
N GLY A 59 -4.42 1.86 6.98
CA GLY A 59 -5.07 3.08 6.53
C GLY A 59 -6.57 3.07 6.86
N ALA A 60 -7.26 1.99 6.49
CA ALA A 60 -8.67 1.79 6.77
C ALA A 60 -8.96 1.81 8.28
N GLN A 61 -8.14 1.14 9.09
CA GLN A 61 -8.31 1.15 10.55
C GLN A 61 -8.21 2.57 11.12
N ARG A 62 -7.19 3.34 10.73
CA ARG A 62 -7.05 4.75 11.19
C ARG A 62 -8.22 5.62 10.78
N ALA A 63 -8.76 5.42 9.58
CA ALA A 63 -9.96 6.13 9.14
C ALA A 63 -11.19 5.73 9.97
N ALA A 64 -11.37 4.44 10.24
CA ALA A 64 -12.44 3.94 11.10
C ALA A 64 -12.34 4.50 12.52
N ASP A 65 -11.13 4.51 13.11
CA ASP A 65 -10.87 5.08 14.43
C ASP A 65 -11.25 6.56 14.46
N ALA A 66 -10.83 7.32 13.44
CA ALA A 66 -11.17 8.74 13.30
C ALA A 66 -12.67 8.99 13.14
N MET A 67 -13.39 8.13 12.40
CA MET A 67 -14.85 8.22 12.27
C MET A 67 -15.56 7.91 13.60
N ASN A 68 -15.05 6.93 14.36
CA ASN A 68 -15.57 6.53 15.67
C ASN A 68 -15.29 7.54 16.79
N VAL A 69 -14.39 8.52 16.59
CA VAL A 69 -14.13 9.62 17.56
C VAL A 69 -15.41 10.36 17.96
N LEU A 70 -16.40 10.45 17.07
CA LEU A 70 -17.64 11.18 17.35
C LEU A 70 -18.66 10.39 18.19
N GLN A 71 -18.40 9.12 18.54
CA GLN A 71 -19.27 8.27 19.38
C GLN A 71 -20.77 8.45 19.08
N LYS A 72 -21.12 8.64 17.79
CA LYS A 72 -22.50 8.98 17.43
C LYS A 72 -23.37 7.76 17.73
N PRO A 73 -24.50 7.93 18.44
CA PRO A 73 -25.44 6.84 18.63
C PRO A 73 -25.92 6.34 17.26
N VAL A 74 -26.22 5.04 17.18
CA VAL A 74 -26.75 4.41 15.96
C VAL A 74 -27.97 5.21 15.51
N ALA A 75 -28.00 5.62 14.23
CA ALA A 75 -29.10 6.40 13.69
C ALA A 75 -30.40 5.61 13.80
N ASP A 76 -31.45 6.25 14.30
CA ASP A 76 -32.76 5.65 14.47
C ASP A 76 -33.40 5.42 13.09
N VAL A 77 -33.54 4.15 12.69
CA VAL A 77 -34.09 3.79 11.38
C VAL A 77 -35.61 3.88 11.46
N LYS A 78 -36.19 4.94 10.90
CA LYS A 78 -37.65 5.03 10.72
C LYS A 78 -38.05 4.26 9.46
N GLU A 79 -38.80 3.18 9.64
CA GLU A 79 -39.52 2.55 8.53
C GLU A 79 -40.57 3.55 8.00
N ILE A 80 -40.41 3.94 6.74
CA ILE A 80 -41.40 4.75 6.03
C ILE A 80 -42.48 3.78 5.54
N ARG A 81 -43.64 3.82 6.20
CA ARG A 81 -44.84 3.07 5.80
C ARG A 81 -45.57 3.75 4.66
#